data_AF-A0A971GCL7-F1
#
_entry.id   AF-A0A971GCL7-F1
#
_cell.length_a   1.000
_cell.length_b   1.000
_cell.length_c   1.000
_cell.angle_alpha   90.00
_cell.angle_beta   90.00
_cell.angle_gamma   90.00
#
_symmetry.space_group_name_H-M   'P 1'
#
loop_
_entity.id
_entity.type
_entity.pdbx_description
1 polymer ?
#
loop_
_entity_poly.entity_id
_entity_poly.type
_entity_poly.pdbx_seq_one_letter_code
_entity_poly.pdbx_strand_id
1 'polypeptide(L)'
;MNYGERLSLPIPLAEHESDKYLYIEWDAEVPEGTAFEIWTVVTDGKNQIPTEGYKKAGNGDIVPDIGYLENFENKYLWIKEIFTTDDQSLSPVLNWLRITEKGPVD
;
A
#
# COMPACT_ATOMS: atom_id res chain seq x y z
N MET A 1 12.07 -16.44 12.91
CA MET A 1 11.31 -15.43 12.17
C MET A 1 11.97 -14.07 12.29
N ASN A 2 12.63 -13.64 11.22
CA ASN A 2 13.14 -12.28 11.06
C ASN A 2 12.12 -11.46 10.29
N TYR A 3 11.97 -10.18 10.64
CA TYR A 3 11.08 -9.26 9.95
C TYR A 3 11.84 -8.00 9.51
N GLY A 4 11.47 -7.46 8.36
CA GLY A 4 11.92 -6.18 7.86
C GLY A 4 10.73 -5.36 7.37
N GLU A 5 10.80 -4.04 7.52
CA GLU A 5 9.78 -3.14 7.00
C GLU A 5 10.42 -2.00 6.18
N ARG A 6 9.69 -1.57 5.16
CA ARG A 6 10.01 -0.38 4.38
C ARG A 6 8.77 0.49 4.26
N LEU A 7 8.93 1.76 4.64
CA LEU A 7 7.90 2.77 4.45
C LEU A 7 8.23 3.59 3.20
N SER A 8 7.28 3.64 2.25
CA SER A 8 7.38 4.50 1.07
C SER A 8 7.05 5.95 1.42
N LEU A 9 7.50 6.89 0.58
CA LEU A 9 7.07 8.28 0.69
C LEU A 9 5.54 8.37 0.54
N PRO A 10 4.86 9.25 1.31
CA PRO A 10 3.42 9.39 1.21
C PRO A 10 3.01 9.91 -0.16
N ILE A 11 1.99 9.28 -0.74
CA ILE A 11 1.41 9.67 -2.04
C ILE A 11 0.28 10.67 -1.76
N PRO A 12 0.34 11.91 -2.30
CA PRO A 12 -0.77 12.84 -2.21
C PRO A 12 -1.97 12.31 -2.98
N LEU A 13 -3.15 12.29 -2.37
CA LEU A 13 -4.36 11.82 -3.06
C LEU A 13 -5.10 12.92 -3.82
N ALA A 14 -4.77 14.20 -3.57
CA ALA A 14 -5.43 15.35 -4.19
C ALA A 14 -5.29 15.42 -5.72
N GLU A 15 -4.38 14.65 -6.31
CA GLU A 15 -4.20 14.53 -7.76
C GLU A 15 -5.16 13.52 -8.41
N HIS A 16 -5.89 12.75 -7.60
CA HIS A 16 -6.82 11.72 -8.06
C HIS A 16 -8.27 12.23 -8.05
N GLU A 17 -9.09 11.66 -8.95
CA GLU A 17 -10.53 11.94 -8.97
C GLU A 17 -11.26 11.14 -7.88
N SER A 18 -12.00 11.82 -7.01
CA SER A 18 -12.68 11.22 -5.85
C SER A 18 -13.87 10.34 -6.21
N ASP A 19 -14.35 10.38 -7.45
CA ASP A 19 -15.40 9.50 -7.98
C ASP A 19 -14.86 8.19 -8.56
N LYS A 20 -13.53 7.99 -8.53
CA LYS A 20 -12.85 6.76 -8.97
C LYS A 20 -12.36 5.93 -7.79
N TYR A 21 -12.20 4.63 -8.05
CA TYR A 21 -11.52 3.74 -7.13
C TYR A 21 -10.02 3.71 -7.41
N LEU A 22 -9.22 3.76 -6.34
CA LEU A 22 -7.79 3.52 -6.41
C LEU A 22 -7.52 2.04 -6.13
N TYR A 23 -6.80 1.40 -7.05
CA TYR A 23 -6.35 0.02 -6.94
C TYR A 23 -4.86 -0.02 -6.67
N ILE A 24 -4.42 -0.98 -5.87
CA ILE A 24 -3.01 -1.24 -5.60
C ILE A 24 -2.60 -2.57 -6.21
N GLU A 25 -1.56 -2.51 -7.04
CA GLU A 25 -1.05 -3.66 -7.79
C GLU A 25 0.47 -3.70 -7.62
N TRP A 26 1.01 -4.90 -7.50
CA TRP A 26 2.45 -5.11 -7.43
C TRP A 26 2.88 -6.42 -8.09
N ASP A 27 4.15 -6.48 -8.44
CA ASP A 27 4.83 -7.69 -8.84
C ASP A 27 6.01 -7.92 -7.90
N ALA A 28 6.03 -9.09 -7.27
CA ALA A 28 7.06 -9.47 -6.33
C ALA A 28 7.46 -10.94 -6.53
N GLU A 29 8.75 -11.20 -6.54
CA GLU A 29 9.29 -12.55 -6.39
C GLU A 29 9.32 -12.89 -4.89
N VAL A 30 8.63 -13.96 -4.48
CA VAL A 30 8.54 -14.40 -3.08
C VAL A 30 9.06 -15.84 -3.00
N PRO A 31 10.34 -16.04 -2.65
CA PRO A 31 10.90 -17.39 -2.47
C PRO A 31 10.12 -18.23 -1.46
N GLU A 32 10.12 -19.55 -1.63
CA GLU A 32 9.50 -20.46 -0.67
C GLU A 32 10.09 -20.24 0.74
N GLY A 33 9.23 -20.26 1.76
CA GLY A 33 9.64 -19.97 3.14
C GLY A 33 9.76 -18.48 3.48
N THR A 34 9.42 -17.59 2.54
CA THR A 34 9.32 -16.15 2.77
C THR A 34 7.88 -15.64 2.62
N ALA A 35 7.60 -14.45 3.15
CA ALA A 35 6.33 -13.76 2.98
C ALA A 35 6.56 -12.26 2.70
N PHE A 36 5.72 -11.71 1.82
CA PHE A 36 5.70 -10.29 1.49
C PHE A 36 4.27 -9.76 1.59
N GLU A 37 4.09 -8.67 2.32
CA GLU A 37 2.79 -8.05 2.52
C GLU A 37 2.86 -6.54 2.28
N ILE A 38 1.79 -6.01 1.71
CA ILE A 38 1.58 -4.57 1.59
C ILE A 38 0.48 -4.14 2.56
N TRP A 39 0.75 -3.07 3.28
CA TRP A 39 -0.16 -2.46 4.22
C TRP A 39 -0.30 -0.97 3.92
N THR A 40 -1.53 -0.45 3.97
CA THR A 40 -1.83 0.94 3.62
C THR A 40 -2.59 1.65 4.72
N VAL A 41 -2.42 2.97 4.82
CA VAL A 41 -3.25 3.84 5.66
C VAL A 41 -3.40 5.20 4.98
N VAL A 42 -4.57 5.81 5.13
CA VAL A 42 -4.83 7.17 4.64
C VAL A 42 -4.85 8.12 5.83
N THR A 43 -4.16 9.25 5.71
CA THR A 43 -4.12 10.28 6.76
C THR A 43 -4.54 11.64 6.23
N ASP A 44 -4.98 12.50 7.14
CA ASP A 44 -5.06 13.95 6.93
C ASP A 44 -3.68 14.59 7.12
N GLY A 45 -3.14 15.18 6.06
CA GLY A 45 -1.79 15.73 6.04
C GLY A 45 -0.69 14.65 6.00
N LYS A 46 0.56 15.11 5.86
CA LYS A 46 1.77 14.26 5.79
C LYS A 46 2.83 14.58 6.86
N ASN A 47 2.47 15.38 7.86
CA ASN A 47 3.44 15.96 8.80
C ASN A 47 3.98 14.94 9.80
N GLN A 48 3.28 13.82 9.98
CA GLN A 48 3.67 12.74 10.87
C GLN A 48 3.50 11.41 10.17
N ILE A 49 4.49 10.53 10.36
CA ILE A 49 4.41 9.13 9.92
C ILE A 49 3.36 8.44 10.80
N PRO A 50 2.31 7.81 10.23
CA PRO A 50 1.32 7.11 11.03
C PRO A 50 1.95 5.89 11.70
N THR A 51 1.58 5.66 12.96
CA THR A 51 2.03 4.49 13.74
C THR A 51 0.96 3.40 13.82
N GLU A 52 -0.28 3.71 13.48
CA GLU A 52 -1.45 2.83 13.57
C GLU A 52 -2.37 3.00 12.35
N GLY A 53 -3.45 2.22 12.29
CA GLY A 53 -4.46 2.33 11.23
C GLY A 53 -4.11 1.66 9.91
N TYR A 54 -2.91 1.06 9.80
CA TYR A 54 -2.54 0.27 8.64
C TYR A 54 -3.46 -0.94 8.45
N LYS A 55 -3.91 -1.12 7.21
CA LYS A 55 -4.70 -2.29 6.79
C LYS A 55 -3.98 -3.02 5.67
N LYS A 56 -4.03 -4.36 5.74
CA LYS A 56 -3.43 -5.21 4.71
C LYS A 56 -4.17 -5.00 3.39
N ALA A 57 -3.41 -4.72 2.33
CA ALA A 57 -3.92 -4.66 0.97
C ALA A 57 -3.77 -6.01 0.27
N GLY A 58 -4.69 -6.31 -0.65
CA GLY A 58 -4.57 -7.44 -1.58
C GLY A 58 -4.05 -6.98 -2.94
N ASN A 59 -3.34 -7.86 -3.65
CA ASN A 59 -2.75 -7.53 -4.94
C ASN A 59 -3.84 -7.46 -6.01
N GLY A 60 -3.99 -6.30 -6.64
CA GLY A 60 -5.07 -6.05 -7.61
C GLY A 60 -6.38 -5.62 -6.98
N ASP A 61 -6.42 -5.42 -5.66
CA ASP A 61 -7.61 -4.96 -4.94
C ASP A 61 -7.67 -3.43 -4.83
N ILE A 62 -8.86 -2.95 -4.46
CA ILE A 62 -9.06 -1.54 -4.08
C ILE A 62 -8.22 -1.25 -2.84
N VAL A 63 -7.56 -0.10 -2.81
CA VAL A 63 -6.82 0.36 -1.64
C VAL A 63 -7.79 0.41 -0.44
N PRO A 64 -7.47 -0.27 0.68
CA PRO A 64 -8.27 -0.22 1.89
C PRO A 64 -8.61 1.21 2.31
N ASP A 65 -9.86 1.42 2.74
CA ASP A 65 -10.40 2.69 3.23
C ASP A 65 -10.46 3.86 2.24
N ILE A 66 -10.17 3.65 0.96
CA ILE A 66 -10.29 4.70 -0.06
C ILE A 66 -11.68 4.74 -0.71
N GLY A 67 -12.41 3.62 -0.76
CA GLY A 67 -13.63 3.45 -1.56
C GLY A 67 -14.83 4.37 -1.26
N TYR A 68 -14.75 5.25 -0.24
CA TYR A 68 -15.81 6.20 0.12
C TYR A 68 -15.26 7.57 0.58
N LEU A 69 -14.05 7.96 0.18
CA LEU A 69 -13.58 9.30 0.53
C LEU A 69 -14.23 10.33 -0.38
N GLU A 70 -15.19 11.08 0.17
CA GLU A 70 -15.90 12.16 -0.53
C GLU A 70 -14.96 13.30 -0.99
N ASN A 71 -13.75 13.38 -0.40
CA ASN A 71 -12.74 14.38 -0.73
C ASN A 71 -11.32 13.83 -0.49
N PHE A 72 -10.44 13.98 -1.48
CA PHE A 72 -9.01 13.65 -1.40
C PHE A 72 -8.12 14.85 -1.05
N GLU A 73 -8.67 16.06 -0.92
CA GLU A 73 -7.91 17.23 -0.48
C GLU A 73 -7.20 16.97 0.85
N ASN A 74 -5.91 17.30 0.89
CA ASN A 74 -5.03 17.10 2.04
C ASN A 74 -4.98 15.63 2.54
N LYS A 75 -5.41 14.64 1.75
CA LYS A 75 -5.27 13.23 2.07
C LYS A 75 -3.98 12.65 1.50
N TYR A 76 -3.36 11.75 2.25
CA TYR A 76 -2.12 11.09 1.86
C TYR A 76 -2.21 9.59 2.11
N LEU A 77 -1.83 8.81 1.09
CA LEU A 77 -1.71 7.36 1.18
C LEU A 77 -0.28 7.00 1.61
N TRP A 78 -0.18 6.29 2.72
CA TRP A 78 1.05 5.69 3.20
C TRP A 78 1.06 4.20 2.88
N ILE A 79 2.19 3.72 2.38
CA ILE A 79 2.37 2.31 1.98
C ILE A 79 3.56 1.75 2.77
N LYS A 80 3.30 0.64 3.48
CA LYS A 80 4.26 -0.11 4.26
C LYS A 80 4.42 -1.50 3.65
N GLU A 81 5.65 -1.84 3.32
CA GLU A 81 6.06 -3.16 2.83
C GLU A 81 6.59 -3.94 4.04
N ILE A 82 6.04 -5.13 4.28
CA ILE A 82 6.48 -6.03 5.35
C ILE A 82 7.04 -7.29 4.71
N PHE A 83 8.27 -7.61 5.07
CA PHE A 83 8.95 -8.83 4.67
C PHE A 83 9.17 -9.73 5.90
N THR A 84 8.89 -11.02 5.75
CA THR A 84 9.20 -12.03 6.78
C THR A 84 9.93 -13.24 6.19
N THR A 85 10.96 -13.73 6.89
CA THR A 85 11.71 -14.94 6.54
C THR A 85 12.23 -15.68 7.77
N ASP A 86 12.41 -16.99 7.67
CA ASP A 86 13.20 -17.78 8.62
C ASP A 86 14.65 -18.00 8.15
N ASP A 87 14.95 -17.72 6.88
CA ASP A 87 16.28 -17.82 6.28
C ASP A 87 16.77 -16.43 5.81
N GLN A 88 17.83 -15.92 6.44
CA GLN A 88 18.38 -14.59 6.13
C GLN A 88 19.13 -14.53 4.79
N SER A 89 19.34 -15.67 4.12
CA SER A 89 19.87 -15.71 2.75
C SER A 89 18.78 -15.53 1.68
N LEU A 90 17.50 -15.63 2.06
CA LEU A 90 16.36 -15.44 1.18
C LEU A 90 15.73 -14.07 1.42
N SER A 91 15.37 -13.38 0.35
CA SER A 91 14.62 -12.13 0.39
C SER A 91 13.68 -12.04 -0.80
N PRO A 92 12.39 -11.71 -0.59
CA PRO A 92 11.51 -11.24 -1.61
C PRO A 92 12.09 -10.02 -2.30
N VAL A 93 11.74 -9.89 -3.57
CA VAL A 93 12.12 -8.78 -4.42
C VAL A 93 10.84 -8.15 -4.95
N LEU A 94 10.60 -6.89 -4.58
CA LEU A 94 9.53 -6.09 -5.16
C LEU A 94 10.04 -5.49 -6.47
N ASN A 95 9.52 -5.97 -7.61
CA ASN A 95 9.92 -5.47 -8.93
C ASN A 95 9.25 -4.13 -9.22
N TRP A 96 7.95 -4.02 -8.91
CA TRP A 96 7.21 -2.76 -9.00
C TRP A 96 5.97 -2.79 -8.10
N LEU A 97 5.54 -1.61 -7.69
CA LEU A 97 4.26 -1.34 -7.03
C LEU A 97 3.66 -0.09 -7.65
N ARG A 98 2.36 -0.09 -7.93
CA ARG A 98 1.65 1.04 -8.52
C ARG A 98 0.26 1.22 -7.92
N ILE A 99 -0.19 2.46 -7.97
CA ILE A 99 -1.59 2.84 -7.75
C ILE A 99 -2.22 3.15 -9.10
N THR A 100 -3.41 2.61 -9.37
CA THR A 100 -4.15 2.86 -10.61
C THR A 100 -5.56 3.34 -10.31
N GLU A 101 -6.01 4.33 -11.07
CA GLU A 101 -7.40 4.77 -11.07
C GLU A 101 -8.22 3.91 -12.03
N LYS A 102 -9.36 3.40 -11.55
CA LYS A 102 -10.36 2.76 -12.41
C LYS A 102 -11.71 3.40 -12.14
N GLY A 103 -12.52 3.54 -13.20
CA GLY A 103 -13.89 4.03 -13.09
C GLY A 103 -14.74 3.13 -12.16
N PRO A 104 -15.95 3.57 -11.80
CA PRO A 104 -16.82 2.80 -10.93
C PRO A 104 -17.02 1.38 -11.48
N VAL A 105 -16.99 0.39 -10.59
CA VAL A 105 -17.32 -1.00 -10.93
C VAL A 105 -18.82 -1.03 -11.24
N ASP A 106 -19.19 -1.36 -12.49
CA ASP A 106 -20.58 -1.58 -12.91
C ASP A 106 -21.24 -2.74 -12.13
#